data_AF-A0A4Q9XXN3-F1
#
_entry.id   AF-A0A4Q9XXN3-F1
#
_cell.length_a   1.000
_cell.length_b   1.000
_cell.length_c   1.000
_cell.angle_alpha   90.00
_cell.angle_beta   90.00
_cell.angle_gamma   90.00
#
_symmetry.space_group_name_H-M   'P 1'
#
loop_
_entity.id
_entity.type
_entity.pdbx_description
1 polymer ?
#
loop_
_entity_poly.entity_id
_entity_poly.type
_entity_poly.pdbx_seq_one_letter_code
_entity_poly.pdbx_strand_id
1 'polypeptide(L)'
;MQQIVLPIKDSNILKEVQDTLLHNFKAGRRNYTIFQVGKATLLRVSDVMKLRLADVFNGNGTVRQNAFIHDKKTGAYRVYTQSNYNIGLVMHLLNHSSEAMTLAYLGLDQASQETMLDQIDFG
;
A
#
# COMPACT_ATOMS: atom_id res chain seq x y z
N MET A 1 18.62 17.13 2.46
CA MET A 1 17.33 17.76 2.76
C MET A 1 16.24 16.69 2.69
N GLN A 2 15.49 16.45 3.77
CA GLN A 2 14.32 15.57 3.72
C GLN A 2 13.15 16.36 3.17
N GLN A 3 12.55 15.89 2.07
CA GLN A 3 11.37 16.53 1.50
C GLN A 3 10.14 16.14 2.32
N ILE A 4 9.54 17.11 2.99
CA ILE A 4 8.29 16.92 3.73
C ILE A 4 7.15 16.99 2.73
N VAL A 5 6.34 15.94 2.65
CA VAL A 5 5.16 15.87 1.78
C VAL A 5 3.93 16.11 2.63
N LEU A 6 3.13 17.13 2.29
CA LEU A 6 1.93 17.49 3.03
C LEU A 6 0.67 16.99 2.31
N PRO A 7 -0.39 16.63 3.05
CA PRO A 7 -1.66 16.21 2.44
C PRO A 7 -2.35 17.38 1.74
N ILE A 8 -3.07 17.07 0.64
CA ILE A 8 -3.91 18.03 -0.07
C ILE A 8 -5.19 18.23 0.76
N LYS A 9 -5.40 19.45 1.27
CA LYS A 9 -6.57 19.81 2.09
C LYS A 9 -7.57 20.72 1.37
N ASP A 10 -7.12 21.45 0.36
CA ASP A 10 -7.93 22.43 -0.37
C ASP A 10 -8.56 21.79 -1.62
N SER A 11 -9.88 21.95 -1.76
CA SER A 11 -10.64 21.48 -2.92
C SER A 11 -10.27 22.17 -4.23
N ASN A 12 -9.85 23.43 -4.20
CA ASN A 12 -9.40 24.14 -5.39
C ASN A 12 -8.09 23.54 -5.92
N ILE A 13 -7.12 23.32 -5.01
CA ILE A 13 -5.86 22.64 -5.33
C ILE A 13 -6.14 21.24 -5.87
N LEU A 14 -7.07 20.50 -5.26
CA LEU A 14 -7.46 19.17 -5.74
C LEU A 14 -7.98 19.21 -7.19
N LYS A 15 -8.80 20.21 -7.51
CA LYS A 15 -9.36 20.40 -8.85
C LYS A 15 -8.28 20.76 -9.87
N GLU A 16 -7.35 21.65 -9.52
CA GLU A 16 -6.21 22.00 -10.36
C GLU A 16 -5.31 20.79 -10.64
N VAL A 17 -5.07 19.96 -9.63
CA VAL A 17 -4.32 18.69 -9.80
C VAL A 17 -5.06 17.76 -10.77
N GLN A 18 -6.37 17.58 -10.60
CA GLN A 18 -7.19 16.77 -11.48
C GLN A 18 -7.16 17.26 -12.94
N ASP A 19 -7.32 18.55 -13.16
CA ASP A 19 -7.29 19.16 -14.49
C ASP A 19 -5.91 19.04 -15.14
N THR A 20 -4.85 19.28 -14.38
CA THR A 20 -3.46 19.13 -14.84
C THR A 20 -3.18 17.68 -15.22
N LEU A 21 -3.58 16.72 -14.39
CA LEU A 21 -3.41 15.29 -14.67
C LEU A 21 -4.14 14.88 -15.95
N LEU A 22 -5.32 15.43 -16.21
CA LEU A 22 -6.14 15.05 -17.36
C LEU A 22 -5.63 15.65 -18.68
N HIS A 23 -5.23 16.92 -18.67
CA HIS A 23 -5.00 17.69 -19.90
C HIS A 23 -3.53 17.98 -20.21
N ASN A 24 -2.65 18.03 -19.22
CA ASN A 24 -1.30 18.58 -19.39
C ASN A 24 -0.23 17.49 -19.63
N PHE A 25 -0.63 16.21 -19.69
CA PHE A 25 0.27 15.08 -19.91
C PHE A 25 -0.16 14.23 -21.11
N LYS A 26 0.81 13.68 -21.84
CA LYS A 26 0.56 12.73 -22.95
C LYS A 26 -0.30 11.53 -22.53
N ALA A 27 -0.10 11.05 -21.30
CA ALA A 27 -0.88 9.94 -20.71
C ALA A 27 -1.96 10.46 -19.74
N GLY A 28 -2.55 11.62 -20.01
CA GLY A 28 -3.35 12.35 -19.02
C GLY A 28 -4.57 11.58 -18.51
N ARG A 29 -5.34 10.96 -19.41
CA ARG A 29 -6.47 10.08 -19.02
C ARG A 29 -6.05 8.95 -18.09
N ARG A 30 -4.91 8.29 -18.36
CA ARG A 30 -4.39 7.21 -17.52
C ARG A 30 -4.02 7.74 -16.13
N ASN A 31 -3.30 8.85 -16.06
CA ASN A 31 -2.84 9.44 -14.80
C ASN A 31 -4.02 9.92 -13.95
N TYR A 32 -5.00 10.59 -14.58
CA TYR A 32 -6.25 10.98 -13.95
C TYR A 32 -7.00 9.76 -13.41
N THR A 33 -7.14 8.68 -14.19
CA THR A 33 -7.80 7.46 -13.71
C THR A 33 -7.08 6.84 -12.52
N ILE A 34 -5.75 6.72 -12.55
CA ILE A 34 -4.98 6.19 -11.41
C ILE A 34 -5.23 7.04 -10.15
N PHE A 35 -5.21 8.36 -10.29
CA PHE A 35 -5.45 9.28 -9.18
C PHE A 35 -6.87 9.15 -8.61
N GLN A 36 -7.88 9.10 -9.48
CA GLN A 36 -9.27 9.00 -9.06
C GLN A 36 -9.59 7.64 -8.41
N VAL A 37 -9.07 6.55 -8.99
CA VAL A 37 -9.21 5.20 -8.41
C VAL A 37 -8.52 5.13 -7.05
N GLY A 38 -7.27 5.61 -6.93
CA GLY A 38 -6.54 5.64 -5.66
C GLY A 38 -7.27 6.45 -4.60
N LYS A 39 -7.84 7.61 -4.97
CA LYS A 39 -8.65 8.44 -4.05
C LYS A 39 -9.92 7.74 -3.59
N ALA A 40 -10.66 7.11 -4.50
CA ALA A 40 -11.94 6.48 -4.20
C ALA A 40 -11.79 5.18 -3.39
N THR A 41 -10.69 4.46 -3.58
CA THR A 41 -10.45 3.13 -2.98
C THR A 41 -9.46 3.14 -1.82
N LEU A 42 -8.80 4.28 -1.59
CA LEU A 42 -7.70 4.44 -0.61
C LEU A 42 -6.52 3.49 -0.83
N LEU A 43 -6.39 2.95 -2.03
CA LEU A 43 -5.28 2.09 -2.40
C LEU A 43 -4.00 2.89 -2.65
N ARG A 44 -2.86 2.29 -2.28
CA ARG A 44 -1.56 2.85 -2.65
C ARG A 44 -1.41 2.79 -4.15
N VAL A 45 -0.73 3.79 -4.74
CA VAL A 45 -0.54 3.88 -6.19
C VAL A 45 0.08 2.60 -6.79
N SER A 46 0.99 1.95 -6.05
CA SER A 46 1.59 0.69 -6.48
C SER A 46 0.59 -0.46 -6.59
N ASP A 47 -0.45 -0.46 -5.76
CA ASP A 47 -1.48 -1.49 -5.75
C ASP A 47 -2.50 -1.20 -6.87
N VAL A 48 -2.87 0.07 -7.08
CA VAL A 48 -3.70 0.49 -8.23
C VAL A 48 -3.05 0.10 -9.55
N MET A 49 -1.74 0.28 -9.67
CA MET A 49 -0.97 -0.07 -10.88
C MET A 49 -0.93 -1.57 -11.17
N LYS A 50 -1.15 -2.43 -10.17
CA LYS A 50 -1.18 -3.90 -10.32
C LYS A 50 -2.57 -4.46 -10.61
N LEU A 51 -3.63 -3.65 -10.48
CA LEU A 51 -5.00 -4.07 -10.77
C LEU A 51 -5.15 -4.43 -12.25
N ARG A 52 -5.78 -5.58 -12.52
CA ARG A 52 -6.13 -6.02 -13.86
C ARG A 52 -7.64 -5.93 -14.09
N LEU A 53 -8.04 -5.87 -15.35
CA LEU A 53 -9.45 -5.86 -15.73
C LEU A 53 -10.21 -7.06 -15.15
N ALA A 54 -9.59 -8.24 -15.17
CA ALA A 54 -10.18 -9.48 -14.63
C ALA A 54 -10.43 -9.45 -13.11
N ASP A 55 -9.71 -8.59 -12.38
CA ASP A 55 -9.85 -8.45 -10.92
C ASP A 55 -11.07 -7.58 -10.55
N VAL A 56 -11.54 -6.73 -11.49
CA VAL A 56 -12.63 -5.76 -11.28
C VAL A 56 -13.91 -6.13 -12.05
N PHE A 57 -13.78 -6.74 -13.23
CA PHE A 57 -14.90 -7.07 -14.10
C PHE A 57 -15.18 -8.58 -14.12
N ASN A 58 -16.45 -8.91 -14.31
CA ASN A 58 -16.91 -10.25 -14.64
C ASN A 58 -16.76 -10.49 -16.15
N GLY A 59 -16.79 -11.76 -16.57
CA GLY A 59 -16.67 -12.13 -17.99
C GLY A 59 -17.76 -11.56 -18.91
N ASN A 60 -18.89 -11.13 -18.34
CA ASN A 60 -19.99 -10.47 -19.04
C ASN A 60 -19.86 -8.93 -19.11
N GLY A 61 -18.75 -8.36 -18.65
CA GLY A 61 -18.51 -6.91 -18.66
C GLY A 61 -19.13 -6.13 -17.49
N THR A 62 -19.82 -6.79 -16.56
CA THR A 62 -20.31 -6.14 -15.33
C THR A 62 -19.19 -5.96 -14.30
N VAL A 63 -19.29 -4.92 -13.47
CA VAL A 63 -18.35 -4.69 -12.36
C VAL A 63 -18.66 -5.65 -11.21
N ARG A 64 -17.64 -6.28 -10.64
CA ARG A 64 -17.75 -7.12 -9.46
C ARG A 64 -18.16 -6.29 -8.26
N GLN A 65 -19.07 -6.82 -7.44
CA GLN A 65 -19.46 -6.16 -6.19
C GLN A 65 -18.28 -5.98 -5.24
N ASN A 66 -17.37 -6.96 -5.19
CA ASN A 66 -16.16 -6.94 -4.38
C ASN A 66 -14.94 -7.26 -5.25
N ALA A 67 -13.85 -6.54 -5.04
CA ALA A 67 -12.55 -6.81 -5.62
C ALA A 67 -11.54 -7.08 -4.50
N PHE A 68 -10.74 -8.13 -4.64
CA PHE A 68 -9.71 -8.51 -3.68
C PHE A 68 -8.34 -8.17 -4.25
N ILE A 69 -7.49 -7.59 -3.42
CA ILE A 69 -6.11 -7.26 -3.78
C ILE A 69 -5.15 -7.88 -2.78
N HIS A 70 -3.92 -8.14 -3.22
CA HIS A 70 -2.81 -8.53 -2.36
C HIS A 70 -1.84 -7.37 -2.27
N ASP A 71 -1.88 -6.63 -1.17
CA ASP A 71 -1.00 -5.50 -0.95
C ASP A 71 0.38 -5.94 -0.41
N LYS A 72 1.38 -5.08 -0.62
CA LYS A 72 2.78 -5.37 -0.27
C LYS A 72 2.98 -5.58 1.24
N LYS A 73 2.25 -4.88 2.10
CA LYS A 73 2.38 -4.99 3.56
C LYS A 73 1.88 -6.35 4.05
N THR A 74 0.70 -6.77 3.61
CA THR A 74 0.14 -8.08 3.98
C THR A 74 1.03 -9.23 3.49
N GLY A 75 1.57 -9.13 2.26
CA GLY A 75 2.52 -10.11 1.75
C GLY A 75 3.79 -10.21 2.59
N ALA A 76 4.37 -9.07 2.98
CA ALA A 76 5.55 -9.02 3.83
C ALA A 76 5.30 -9.57 5.24
N TYR A 77 4.13 -9.31 5.82
CA TYR A 77 3.73 -9.88 7.11
C TYR A 77 3.59 -11.41 7.05
N ARG A 78 3.07 -11.95 5.94
CA ARG A 78 3.04 -13.41 5.72
C ARG A 78 4.44 -13.99 5.63
N VAL A 79 5.37 -13.35 4.93
CA VAL A 79 6.77 -13.79 4.89
C VAL A 79 7.38 -13.75 6.30
N TYR A 80 7.13 -12.69 7.07
CA TYR A 80 7.61 -12.58 8.46
C TYR A 80 7.17 -13.79 9.30
N THR A 81 5.87 -14.08 9.36
CA THR A 81 5.33 -15.19 10.15
C THR A 81 5.76 -16.57 9.63
N GLN A 82 5.78 -16.78 8.32
CA GLN A 82 6.13 -18.07 7.71
C GLN A 82 7.64 -18.37 7.71
N SER A 83 8.48 -17.35 7.84
CA SER A 83 9.94 -17.49 7.96
C SER A 83 10.42 -17.61 9.42
N ASN A 84 9.50 -17.95 10.34
CA ASN A 84 9.77 -17.97 11.78
C ASN A 84 10.28 -16.62 12.30
N TYR A 85 9.57 -15.55 11.95
CA TYR A 85 9.83 -14.17 12.40
C TYR A 85 11.18 -13.59 11.95
N ASN A 86 11.68 -13.99 10.77
CA ASN A 86 12.93 -13.47 10.23
C ASN A 86 12.78 -12.03 9.70
N ILE A 87 13.09 -11.04 10.55
CA ILE A 87 12.97 -9.62 10.20
C ILE A 87 13.96 -9.18 9.12
N GLY A 88 15.17 -9.76 9.10
CA GLY A 88 16.21 -9.42 8.12
C GLY A 88 15.82 -9.77 6.68
N LEU A 89 15.18 -10.95 6.49
CA LEU A 89 14.62 -11.35 5.20
C LEU A 89 13.56 -10.35 4.71
N VAL A 90 12.65 -9.96 5.61
CA VAL A 90 11.56 -9.04 5.27
C VAL A 90 12.09 -7.64 4.97
N MET A 91 13.08 -7.17 5.75
CA MET A 91 13.77 -5.90 5.51
C MET A 91 14.41 -5.86 4.12
N HIS A 92 15.10 -6.93 3.72
CA HIS A 92 15.71 -7.04 2.39
C HIS A 92 14.64 -7.07 1.29
N LEU A 93 13.56 -7.84 1.47
CA LEU A 93 12.45 -7.93 0.51
C LEU A 93 11.70 -6.59 0.34
N LEU A 94 11.59 -5.82 1.41
CA LEU A 94 10.97 -4.50 1.39
C LEU A 94 11.92 -3.39 0.95
N ASN A 95 13.23 -3.67 0.87
CA ASN A 95 14.32 -2.73 0.63
C ASN A 95 14.32 -1.58 1.65
N HIS A 96 14.14 -1.93 2.93
CA HIS A 96 14.20 -0.98 4.04
C HIS A 96 15.64 -0.86 4.57
N SER A 97 15.99 0.33 5.04
CA SER A 97 17.34 0.62 5.57
C SER A 97 17.52 0.25 7.04
N SER A 98 16.45 -0.10 7.75
CA SER A 98 16.51 -0.53 9.15
C SER A 98 15.39 -1.52 9.52
N GLU A 99 15.66 -2.33 10.52
CA GLU A 99 14.68 -3.26 11.09
C GLU A 99 13.54 -2.50 11.77
N ALA A 100 13.86 -1.42 12.49
CA ALA A 100 12.86 -0.56 13.13
C ALA A 100 11.84 -0.01 12.12
N MET A 101 12.29 0.45 10.94
CA MET A 101 11.41 0.86 9.85
C MET A 101 10.52 -0.29 9.37
N THR A 102 11.08 -1.50 9.31
CA THR A 102 10.35 -2.71 8.89
C THR A 102 9.28 -3.11 9.90
N LEU A 103 9.59 -3.12 11.18
CA LEU A 103 8.64 -3.37 12.26
C LEU A 103 7.50 -2.35 12.26
N ALA A 104 7.83 -1.06 12.18
CA ALA A 104 6.83 0.01 12.07
C ALA A 104 5.95 -0.13 10.82
N TYR A 105 6.55 -0.49 9.67
CA TYR A 105 5.80 -0.74 8.44
C TYR A 105 4.85 -1.92 8.58
N LEU A 106 5.28 -3.01 9.24
CA LEU A 106 4.44 -4.17 9.53
C LEU A 106 3.36 -3.88 10.58
N GLY A 107 3.50 -2.79 11.35
CA GLY A 107 2.60 -2.47 12.47
C GLY A 107 2.90 -3.31 13.71
N LEU A 108 4.15 -3.77 13.84
CA LEU A 108 4.67 -4.46 15.02
C LEU A 108 5.29 -3.40 15.92
N ASP A 109 4.47 -2.76 16.75
CA ASP A 109 4.90 -1.87 17.84
C ASP A 109 5.12 -2.68 19.14
N GLN A 110 5.58 -2.00 20.21
CA GLN A 110 5.91 -2.64 21.50
C GLN A 110 4.79 -3.55 22.06
N ALA A 111 3.51 -3.26 21.77
CA ALA A 111 2.38 -4.08 22.19
C ALA A 111 2.41 -5.50 21.59
N SER A 112 2.94 -5.64 20.36
CA SER A 112 3.14 -6.95 19.73
C SER A 112 4.29 -7.73 20.35
N GLN A 113 5.31 -7.03 20.88
CA GLN A 113 6.44 -7.66 21.58
C GLN A 113 6.00 -8.23 22.93
N GLU A 114 5.13 -7.54 23.67
CA GLU A 114 4.59 -8.04 24.95
C GLU A 114 3.77 -9.33 24.76
N THR A 115 2.91 -9.38 23.74
CA THR A 115 2.14 -10.61 23.45
C THR A 115 3.02 -11.77 23.01
N MET A 116 4.16 -11.49 22.35
CA MET A 116 5.14 -12.52 21.98
C MET A 116 5.97 -12.99 23.19
N LEU A 117 6.30 -12.09 24.14
CA LEU A 117 7.00 -12.43 25.38
C LEU A 117 6.14 -13.33 26.29
N ASP A 118 4.83 -13.12 26.33
CA ASP A 118 3.89 -13.95 27.10
C ASP A 118 3.79 -15.41 26.61
N GLN A 119 4.24 -15.68 25.38
CA GLN A 119 4.23 -17.03 24.79
C GLN A 119 5.59 -17.73 24.86
N ILE A 120 6.63 -17.07 25.38
CA ILE A 120 7.96 -17.67 25.54
C ILE A 120 8.04 -18.33 26.91
N ASP A 121 8.24 -19.65 26.92
CA ASP A 121 8.62 -20.37 28.13
C ASP A 121 10.10 -20.11 28.42
N PHE A 122 10.37 -19.38 29.50
CA PHE A 122 11.73 -19.05 29.95
C PHE A 122 12.35 -20.14 30.84
N GLY A 123 11.74 -21.34 30.87
CA GLY A 123 12.18 -22.51 31.64
C GLY A 123 13.68 -22.77 31.62
#